data_AF-A0A8T6FQL4-F1
#
_entry.id   AF-A0A8T6FQL4-F1
#
_cell.length_a   1.000
_cell.length_b   1.000
_cell.length_c   1.000
_cell.angle_alpha   90.00
_cell.angle_beta   90.00
_cell.angle_gamma   90.00
#
_symmetry.space_group_name_H-M   'P 1'
#
loop_
_entity.id
_entity.type
_entity.pdbx_description
1 polymer ?
#
loop_
_entity_poly.entity_id
_entity_poly.type
_entity_poly.pdbx_seq_one_letter_code
_entity_poly.pdbx_strand_id
1 'polypeptide(L)'
;MRQREQAPKRSRLHQVAIVGAGPAGLGCAVALKEFGVRDITILDRHEVGASFRRWPQEMRFITPSFTANAFGLLDLNAIVPNTSPAYTLDREHPSGVAYAQYLDNIVHHFALQVKSGIDVCGVTVEDDGTFTLTTTDRPVRARHLIWAAGEFQYPDRDPFAGAESCCHSSEVRTWQDLEGDRFTVIGGYESAADAAISLVQLGKDVTVLARYASWKREDPDPSISLSPFSRERLEWADSVGSLDLVDEVDITSVRVDGDTWVAQASDGREWASETRPILATGFKGSLNHLDGLIEYDEGGAPVVTEEADESTLVPGLFISGPALEHRGVNFCFIYKFRQRFAIVADAIAQRLGKDTTEAVEAHRAAGMYLDDLSCCVESCAC
;
A
#
# COMPACT_ATOMS: atom_id res chain seq x y z
N MET A 1 0.54 -58.14 4.34
CA MET A 1 0.59 -56.85 5.06
C MET A 1 0.01 -55.78 4.15
N ARG A 2 -1.20 -55.29 4.44
CA ARG A 2 -1.78 -54.16 3.70
C ARG A 2 -1.17 -52.87 4.26
N GLN A 3 -0.45 -52.13 3.43
CA GLN A 3 -0.03 -50.77 3.75
C GLN A 3 -1.30 -49.93 3.93
N ARG A 4 -1.49 -49.39 5.13
CA ARG A 4 -2.47 -48.32 5.36
C ARG A 4 -1.88 -47.06 4.73
N GLU A 5 -2.45 -46.62 3.61
CA GLU A 5 -2.30 -45.22 3.17
C GLU A 5 -2.75 -44.33 4.33
N GLN A 6 -1.80 -43.61 4.92
CA GLN A 6 -2.11 -42.55 5.86
C GLN A 6 -2.78 -41.43 5.06
N ALA A 7 -4.06 -41.18 5.33
CA ALA A 7 -4.74 -39.99 4.85
C ALA A 7 -3.87 -38.76 5.15
N PRO A 8 -3.74 -37.80 4.23
CA PRO A 8 -2.91 -36.61 4.46
C PRO A 8 -3.39 -35.94 5.75
N LYS A 9 -2.47 -35.69 6.68
CA LYS A 9 -2.76 -34.94 7.92
C LYS A 9 -3.41 -33.63 7.50
N ARG A 10 -4.71 -33.48 7.73
CA ARG A 10 -5.44 -32.23 7.49
C ARG A 10 -4.65 -31.09 8.14
N SER A 11 -4.33 -30.05 7.37
CA SER A 11 -3.68 -28.85 7.89
C SER A 11 -4.52 -28.29 9.05
N ARG A 12 -3.85 -27.72 10.06
CA ARG A 12 -4.51 -27.09 11.21
C ARG A 12 -5.43 -25.98 10.68
N LEU A 13 -6.69 -25.97 11.13
CA LEU A 13 -7.62 -24.88 10.88
C LEU A 13 -7.35 -23.75 11.87
N HIS A 14 -6.92 -22.59 11.37
CA HIS A 14 -6.74 -21.36 12.14
C HIS A 14 -8.06 -20.61 12.30
N GLN A 15 -8.16 -19.73 13.31
CA GLN A 15 -9.30 -18.82 13.39
C GLN A 15 -9.18 -17.74 12.31
N VAL A 16 -8.00 -17.13 12.17
CA VAL A 16 -7.75 -16.07 11.19
C VAL A 16 -6.44 -16.33 10.45
N ALA A 17 -6.48 -16.21 9.12
CA ALA A 17 -5.29 -16.05 8.30
C ALA A 17 -5.21 -14.61 7.78
N ILE A 18 -4.02 -14.03 7.82
CA ILE A 18 -3.73 -12.70 7.30
C ILE A 18 -2.69 -12.85 6.20
N VAL A 19 -2.96 -12.31 5.01
CA VAL A 19 -2.05 -12.33 3.86
C VAL A 19 -1.42 -10.95 3.73
N GLY A 20 -0.11 -10.86 3.95
CA GLY A 20 0.70 -9.64 3.97
C GLY A 20 1.17 -9.26 5.37
N ALA A 21 2.47 -9.07 5.55
CA ALA A 21 3.10 -8.56 6.78
C ALA A 21 3.56 -7.10 6.62
N GLY A 22 2.75 -6.31 5.94
CA GLY A 22 2.84 -4.85 5.90
C GLY A 22 2.04 -4.17 7.02
N PRO A 23 1.92 -2.83 6.99
CA PRO A 23 1.18 -2.02 7.96
C PRO A 23 -0.22 -2.54 8.26
N ALA A 24 -0.98 -2.84 7.21
CA ALA A 24 -2.36 -3.31 7.34
C ALA A 24 -2.44 -4.68 8.04
N GLY A 25 -1.69 -5.66 7.56
CA GLY A 25 -1.71 -7.01 8.13
C GLY A 25 -1.20 -7.04 9.58
N LEU A 26 -0.14 -6.30 9.89
CA LEU A 26 0.38 -6.22 11.26
C LEU A 26 -0.55 -5.45 12.19
N GLY A 27 -1.13 -4.33 11.73
CA GLY A 27 -2.10 -3.56 12.50
C GLY A 27 -3.36 -4.36 12.82
N CYS A 28 -3.94 -5.06 11.83
CA CYS A 28 -5.04 -5.99 12.04
C CYS A 28 -4.66 -7.13 13.00
N ALA A 29 -3.45 -7.67 12.93
CA ALA A 29 -3.01 -8.73 13.84
C ALA A 29 -2.93 -8.26 15.30
N VAL A 30 -2.45 -7.04 15.53
CA VAL A 30 -2.42 -6.44 16.88
C VAL A 30 -3.83 -6.19 17.38
N ALA A 31 -4.68 -5.55 16.57
CA ALA A 31 -6.08 -5.32 16.92
C ALA A 31 -6.81 -6.63 17.25
N LEU A 32 -6.68 -7.68 16.44
CA LEU A 32 -7.27 -8.99 16.73
C LEU A 32 -6.85 -9.54 18.09
N LYS A 33 -5.59 -9.35 18.51
CA LYS A 33 -5.12 -9.77 19.83
C LYS A 33 -5.73 -8.95 20.96
N GLU A 34 -5.89 -7.64 20.77
CA GLU A 34 -6.55 -6.73 21.71
C GLU A 34 -8.05 -7.09 21.87
N PHE A 35 -8.67 -7.58 20.80
CA PHE A 35 -10.04 -8.14 20.79
C PHE A 35 -10.11 -9.61 21.24
N GLY A 36 -9.02 -10.18 21.78
CA GLY A 36 -9.00 -11.52 22.38
C GLY A 36 -8.93 -12.69 21.40
N VAL A 37 -8.66 -12.45 20.11
CA VAL A 37 -8.39 -13.47 19.09
C VAL A 37 -6.90 -13.83 19.11
N ARG A 38 -6.58 -15.11 19.30
CA ARG A 38 -5.18 -15.55 19.50
C ARG A 38 -4.67 -16.53 18.44
N ASP A 39 -5.55 -17.26 17.76
CA ASP A 39 -5.15 -18.19 16.70
C ASP A 39 -5.09 -17.50 15.34
N ILE A 40 -4.02 -16.72 15.16
CA ILE A 40 -3.74 -15.91 13.97
C ILE A 40 -2.50 -16.47 13.27
N THR A 41 -2.56 -16.67 11.96
CA THR A 41 -1.38 -16.93 11.12
C THR A 41 -1.19 -15.80 10.12
N ILE A 42 -0.01 -15.19 10.08
CA ILE A 42 0.33 -14.13 9.13
C ILE A 42 1.29 -14.73 8.10
N LEU A 43 0.97 -14.58 6.82
CA LEU A 43 1.77 -15.08 5.70
C LEU A 43 2.30 -13.89 4.91
N ASP A 44 3.61 -13.87 4.63
CA ASP A 44 4.19 -12.88 3.72
C ASP A 44 5.08 -13.56 2.68
N ARG A 45 4.95 -13.12 1.43
CA ARG A 45 5.73 -13.62 0.28
C ARG A 45 7.23 -13.50 0.50
N HIS A 46 7.68 -12.46 1.19
CA HIS A 46 9.10 -12.17 1.38
C HIS A 46 9.45 -12.05 2.85
N GLU A 47 9.09 -10.95 3.50
CA GLU A 47 9.50 -10.58 4.86
C GLU A 47 8.64 -9.41 5.39
N VAL A 48 8.74 -9.14 6.69
CA VAL A 48 8.05 -8.01 7.31
C VAL A 48 8.44 -6.70 6.64
N GLY A 49 7.44 -5.91 6.22
CA GLY A 49 7.67 -4.62 5.59
C GLY A 49 8.35 -4.69 4.22
N ALA A 50 8.28 -5.83 3.50
CA ALA A 50 9.01 -6.04 2.25
C ALA A 50 8.80 -4.93 1.19
N SER A 51 7.61 -4.33 1.10
CA SER A 51 7.38 -3.18 0.20
C SER A 51 8.28 -1.99 0.55
N PHE A 52 8.38 -1.63 1.82
CA PHE A 52 9.19 -0.50 2.29
C PHE A 52 10.69 -0.76 2.19
N ARG A 53 11.13 -1.99 2.47
CA ARG A 53 12.53 -2.41 2.26
C ARG A 53 12.97 -2.29 0.81
N ARG A 54 12.00 -2.24 -0.10
CA ARG A 54 12.22 -2.19 -1.55
C ARG A 54 12.01 -0.81 -2.16
N TRP A 55 11.65 0.20 -1.39
CA TRP A 55 11.61 1.57 -1.88
C TRP A 55 12.99 2.01 -2.40
N PRO A 56 13.04 2.94 -3.37
CA PRO A 56 14.27 3.65 -3.68
C PRO A 56 14.91 4.19 -2.39
N GLN A 57 16.23 4.08 -2.26
CA GLN A 57 16.97 4.43 -1.04
C GLN A 57 16.74 5.88 -0.60
N GLU A 58 16.57 6.78 -1.57
CA GLU A 58 16.33 8.20 -1.36
C GLU A 58 14.88 8.50 -0.91
N MET A 59 13.93 7.62 -1.23
CA MET A 59 12.51 7.84 -0.97
C MET A 59 12.22 7.97 0.53
N ARG A 60 11.39 8.94 0.87
CA ARG A 60 10.94 9.22 2.24
C ARG A 60 9.43 9.24 2.30
N PHE A 61 8.88 9.00 3.49
CA PHE A 61 7.48 9.25 3.76
C PHE A 61 7.14 10.70 3.45
N ILE A 62 5.99 10.93 2.82
CA ILE A 62 5.45 12.28 2.59
C ILE A 62 4.64 12.77 3.79
N THR A 63 4.07 11.85 4.57
CA THR A 63 3.37 12.13 5.82
C THR A 63 4.37 12.28 6.97
N PRO A 64 4.33 13.38 7.75
CA PRO A 64 5.25 13.57 8.86
C PRO A 64 4.86 12.68 10.05
N SER A 65 5.88 12.17 10.72
CA SER A 65 5.79 11.52 12.02
C SER A 65 6.13 12.50 13.12
N PHE A 66 5.26 12.60 14.11
CA PHE A 66 5.49 13.38 15.33
C PHE A 66 4.81 12.69 16.52
N THR A 67 5.51 12.57 17.65
CA THR A 67 5.00 11.87 18.84
C THR A 67 4.06 12.78 19.65
N ALA A 68 2.86 13.02 19.14
CA ALA A 68 1.81 13.76 19.84
C ALA A 68 0.91 12.87 20.73
N ASN A 69 1.25 11.59 20.92
CA ASN A 69 0.40 10.59 21.58
C ASN A 69 -0.05 11.03 22.98
N ALA A 70 0.80 11.75 23.72
CA ALA A 70 0.47 12.28 25.06
C ALA A 70 -0.70 13.29 25.06
N PHE A 71 -1.03 13.87 23.90
CA PHE A 71 -2.11 14.84 23.72
C PHE A 71 -3.30 14.24 22.95
N GLY A 72 -3.39 12.91 22.86
CA GLY A 72 -4.50 12.22 22.18
C GLY A 72 -4.40 12.23 20.65
N LEU A 73 -3.27 12.65 20.09
CA LEU A 73 -3.02 12.65 18.64
C LEU A 73 -1.98 11.60 18.29
N LEU A 74 -2.33 10.64 17.45
CA LEU A 74 -1.43 9.57 17.05
C LEU A 74 -0.49 10.05 15.96
N ASP A 75 0.80 9.71 16.08
CA ASP A 75 1.76 9.81 14.99
C ASP A 75 1.15 9.21 13.70
N LEU A 76 1.07 10.00 12.61
CA LEU A 76 0.33 9.64 11.40
C LEU A 76 0.80 8.33 10.77
N ASN A 77 2.06 7.95 10.97
CA ASN A 77 2.63 6.74 10.38
C ASN A 77 2.60 5.54 11.33
N ALA A 78 2.09 5.69 12.56
CA ALA A 78 1.91 4.57 13.47
C ALA A 78 0.76 3.64 13.03
N ILE A 79 0.91 2.34 13.26
CA ILE A 79 -0.12 1.32 12.97
C ILE A 79 -0.81 0.78 14.24
N VAL A 80 -0.38 1.23 15.41
CA VAL A 80 -0.89 0.83 16.73
C VAL A 80 -0.94 2.06 17.65
N PRO A 81 -1.99 2.24 18.47
CA PRO A 81 -2.22 3.46 19.27
C PRO A 81 -1.03 3.96 20.10
N ASN A 82 -0.32 3.05 20.76
CA ASN A 82 0.73 3.38 21.72
C ASN A 82 2.14 3.28 21.14
N THR A 83 2.27 3.55 19.84
CA THR A 83 3.55 3.48 19.12
C THR A 83 3.75 4.74 18.28
N SER A 84 5.00 5.05 17.96
CA SER A 84 5.33 6.20 17.12
C SER A 84 6.66 5.94 16.38
N PRO A 85 6.64 5.95 15.04
CA PRO A 85 7.87 6.02 14.24
C PRO A 85 8.77 7.20 14.62
N ALA A 86 8.21 8.40 14.92
CA ALA A 86 9.02 9.54 15.39
C ALA A 86 9.79 9.21 16.67
N TYR A 87 9.14 8.57 17.65
CA TYR A 87 9.80 8.19 18.90
C TYR A 87 10.86 7.10 18.71
N THR A 88 10.54 6.07 17.93
CA THR A 88 11.40 4.89 17.79
C THR A 88 12.56 5.07 16.81
N LEU A 89 12.36 5.89 15.78
CA LEU A 89 13.33 6.10 14.70
C LEU A 89 14.03 7.45 14.80
N ASP A 90 13.53 8.39 15.62
CA ASP A 90 14.02 9.77 15.71
C ASP A 90 13.99 10.48 14.34
N ARG A 91 12.90 10.30 13.58
CA ARG A 91 12.74 10.83 12.22
C ARG A 91 11.31 11.30 11.99
N GLU A 92 11.16 12.49 11.40
CA GLU A 92 9.87 13.02 10.95
C GLU A 92 9.43 12.38 9.62
N HIS A 93 10.35 12.21 8.67
CA HIS A 93 10.07 11.54 7.39
C HIS A 93 10.95 10.28 7.27
N PRO A 94 10.53 9.13 7.83
CA PRO A 94 11.30 7.89 7.76
C PRO A 94 11.63 7.46 6.33
N SER A 95 12.76 6.78 6.13
CA SER A 95 12.99 6.00 4.91
C SER A 95 12.19 4.70 4.94
N GLY A 96 12.05 4.04 3.79
CA GLY A 96 11.40 2.72 3.73
C GLY A 96 12.09 1.68 4.63
N VAL A 97 13.43 1.65 4.66
CA VAL A 97 14.19 0.75 5.55
C VAL A 97 13.95 1.07 7.03
N ALA A 98 13.93 2.35 7.41
CA ALA A 98 13.67 2.74 8.80
C ALA A 98 12.23 2.38 9.21
N TYR A 99 11.26 2.55 8.32
CA TYR A 99 9.88 2.16 8.59
C TYR A 99 9.71 0.64 8.69
N ALA A 100 10.43 -0.14 7.87
CA ALA A 100 10.47 -1.59 8.01
C ALA A 100 11.04 -2.04 9.37
N GLN A 101 12.03 -1.33 9.91
CA GLN A 101 12.54 -1.57 11.27
C GLN A 101 11.47 -1.26 12.34
N TYR A 102 10.67 -0.21 12.16
CA TYR A 102 9.51 0.04 13.02
C TYR A 102 8.52 -1.13 12.98
N LEU A 103 8.21 -1.68 11.80
CA LEU A 103 7.33 -2.85 11.67
C LEU A 103 7.94 -4.11 12.32
N ASP A 104 9.25 -4.33 12.22
CA ASP A 104 9.93 -5.40 12.95
C ASP A 104 9.76 -5.22 14.46
N ASN A 105 9.91 -4.00 14.98
CA ASN A 105 9.72 -3.71 16.41
C ASN A 105 8.28 -4.04 16.86
N ILE A 106 7.27 -3.77 16.02
CA ILE A 106 5.88 -4.19 16.28
C ILE A 106 5.78 -5.72 16.37
N VAL A 107 6.35 -6.44 15.40
CA VAL A 107 6.33 -7.91 15.41
C VAL A 107 6.96 -8.48 16.69
N HIS A 108 8.11 -7.95 17.11
CA HIS A 108 8.78 -8.39 18.33
C HIS A 108 8.00 -8.02 19.59
N HIS A 109 7.57 -6.75 19.73
CA HIS A 109 6.87 -6.26 20.92
C HIS A 109 5.55 -7.01 21.16
N PHE A 110 4.78 -7.22 20.09
CA PHE A 110 3.49 -7.91 20.16
C PHE A 110 3.60 -9.42 19.94
N ALA A 111 4.81 -9.99 19.83
CA ALA A 111 5.06 -11.42 19.59
C ALA A 111 4.21 -12.01 18.45
N LEU A 112 4.14 -11.31 17.32
CA LEU A 112 3.34 -11.71 16.16
C LEU A 112 4.00 -12.89 15.44
N GLN A 113 3.18 -13.86 15.02
CA GLN A 113 3.64 -15.08 14.35
C GLN A 113 3.62 -14.89 12.83
N VAL A 114 4.65 -14.20 12.30
CA VAL A 114 4.82 -13.98 10.86
C VAL A 114 5.57 -15.16 10.23
N LYS A 115 5.00 -15.74 9.18
CA LYS A 115 5.66 -16.72 8.33
C LYS A 115 6.03 -16.05 7.00
N SER A 116 7.31 -15.73 6.89
CA SER A 116 7.93 -15.10 5.73
C SER A 116 8.35 -16.13 4.68
N GLY A 117 8.55 -15.69 3.43
CA GLY A 117 8.93 -16.56 2.31
C GLY A 117 7.80 -17.47 1.82
N ILE A 118 6.54 -17.19 2.18
CA ILE A 118 5.37 -17.99 1.78
C ILE A 118 4.47 -17.11 0.91
N ASP A 119 4.47 -17.40 -0.39
CA ASP A 119 3.56 -16.75 -1.32
C ASP A 119 2.19 -17.42 -1.25
N VAL A 120 1.13 -16.61 -1.24
CA VAL A 120 -0.25 -17.09 -1.32
C VAL A 120 -0.70 -16.91 -2.77
N CYS A 121 -0.80 -18.03 -3.48
CA CYS A 121 -1.03 -18.04 -4.93
C CYS A 121 -2.52 -18.09 -5.29
N GLY A 122 -3.39 -18.47 -4.35
CA GLY A 122 -4.83 -18.53 -4.58
C GLY A 122 -5.61 -18.86 -3.32
N VAL A 123 -6.91 -18.57 -3.39
CA VAL A 123 -7.86 -18.76 -2.29
C VAL A 123 -9.04 -19.59 -2.80
N THR A 124 -9.43 -20.61 -2.04
CA THR A 124 -10.64 -21.40 -2.30
C THR A 124 -11.53 -21.34 -1.08
N VAL A 125 -12.83 -21.08 -1.31
CA VAL A 125 -13.87 -21.17 -0.29
C VAL A 125 -14.42 -22.59 -0.30
N GLU A 126 -14.36 -23.27 0.84
CA GLU A 126 -14.83 -24.64 1.03
C GLU A 126 -16.35 -24.66 1.31
N ASP A 127 -16.99 -25.82 1.13
CA ASP A 127 -18.43 -26.01 1.39
C ASP A 127 -18.86 -25.66 2.83
N ASP A 128 -17.93 -25.74 3.79
CA ASP A 128 -18.16 -25.40 5.20
C ASP A 128 -17.94 -23.90 5.51
N GLY A 129 -17.72 -23.09 4.48
CA GLY A 129 -17.45 -21.65 4.57
C GLY A 129 -16.04 -21.30 5.05
N THR A 130 -15.14 -22.29 5.20
CA THR A 130 -13.74 -22.02 5.53
C THR A 130 -12.91 -21.69 4.28
N PHE A 131 -11.77 -21.04 4.48
CA PHE A 131 -10.83 -20.71 3.42
C PHE A 131 -9.69 -21.72 3.40
N THR A 132 -9.31 -22.17 2.21
CA THR A 132 -8.05 -22.86 1.93
C THR A 132 -7.18 -21.97 1.06
N LEU A 133 -6.04 -21.54 1.60
CA LEU A 133 -5.02 -20.78 0.90
C LEU A 133 -4.04 -21.75 0.23
N THR A 134 -3.93 -21.67 -1.09
CA THR A 134 -2.86 -22.33 -1.83
C THR A 134 -1.59 -21.51 -1.68
N THR A 135 -0.51 -22.12 -1.20
CA THR A 135 0.76 -21.42 -0.94
C THR A 135 1.94 -22.13 -1.58
N THR A 136 3.09 -21.45 -1.67
CA THR A 136 4.36 -22.07 -2.11
C THR A 136 4.97 -23.06 -1.13
N ASP A 137 4.46 -23.15 0.11
CA ASP A 137 4.82 -24.19 1.08
C ASP A 137 3.67 -25.21 1.18
N ARG A 138 2.88 -25.14 2.27
CA ARG A 138 1.75 -26.03 2.53
C ARG A 138 0.44 -25.25 2.54
N PRO A 139 -0.67 -25.87 2.11
CA PRO A 139 -1.98 -25.23 2.20
C PRO A 139 -2.31 -24.81 3.63
N VAL A 140 -2.79 -23.58 3.79
CA VAL A 140 -3.21 -23.01 5.07
C VAL A 140 -4.72 -22.92 5.10
N ARG A 141 -5.36 -23.37 6.19
CA ARG A 141 -6.81 -23.28 6.36
C ARG A 141 -7.18 -22.29 7.46
N ALA A 142 -8.20 -21.49 7.24
CA ALA A 142 -8.71 -20.53 8.22
C ALA A 142 -10.23 -20.35 8.15
N ARG A 143 -10.85 -19.93 9.27
CA ARG A 143 -12.27 -19.56 9.30
C ARG A 143 -12.53 -18.16 8.75
N HIS A 144 -11.59 -17.26 8.97
CA HIS A 144 -11.62 -15.89 8.45
C HIS A 144 -10.31 -15.59 7.74
N LEU A 145 -10.39 -14.76 6.71
CA LEU A 145 -9.27 -14.34 5.90
C LEU A 145 -9.24 -12.81 5.86
N ILE A 146 -8.11 -12.21 6.24
CA ILE A 146 -7.83 -10.80 6.01
C ILE A 146 -6.81 -10.70 4.88
N TRP A 147 -7.19 -10.10 3.77
CA TRP A 147 -6.31 -9.80 2.66
C TRP A 147 -5.69 -8.41 2.82
N ALA A 148 -4.39 -8.38 3.09
CA ALA A 148 -3.61 -7.18 3.36
C ALA A 148 -2.30 -7.14 2.53
N ALA A 149 -2.33 -7.68 1.31
CA ALA A 149 -1.15 -7.90 0.47
C ALA A 149 -0.67 -6.63 -0.29
N GLY A 150 -1.40 -5.51 -0.15
CA GLY A 150 -1.01 -4.20 -0.69
C GLY A 150 -0.86 -4.19 -2.21
N GLU A 151 -0.08 -3.24 -2.72
CA GLU A 151 -0.04 -2.95 -4.17
C GLU A 151 1.37 -2.85 -4.74
N PHE A 152 2.36 -2.46 -3.92
CA PHE A 152 3.73 -2.14 -4.36
C PHE A 152 4.42 -3.24 -5.19
N GLN A 153 4.05 -4.51 -4.96
CA GLN A 153 4.61 -5.67 -5.66
C GLN A 153 4.01 -5.89 -7.05
N TYR A 154 3.02 -5.08 -7.42
CA TYR A 154 2.21 -5.22 -8.62
C TYR A 154 2.21 -3.88 -9.38
N PRO A 155 3.39 -3.39 -9.83
CA PRO A 155 3.47 -2.16 -10.61
C PRO A 155 2.65 -2.26 -11.89
N ASP A 156 2.03 -1.17 -12.30
CA ASP A 156 1.37 -1.10 -13.60
C ASP A 156 2.42 -0.98 -14.71
N ARG A 157 2.65 -2.09 -15.43
CA ARG A 157 3.69 -2.21 -16.47
C ARG A 157 3.14 -2.09 -17.88
N ASP A 158 1.83 -1.97 -18.01
CA ASP A 158 1.09 -1.90 -19.25
C ASP A 158 0.05 -0.76 -19.27
N PRO A 159 0.36 0.45 -18.74
CA PRO A 159 -0.56 1.59 -18.79
C PRO A 159 -0.82 2.06 -20.23
N PHE A 160 0.07 1.73 -21.17
CA PHE A 160 0.00 2.06 -22.58
C PHE A 160 0.90 1.13 -23.42
N ALA A 161 0.79 1.20 -24.75
CA ALA A 161 1.57 0.36 -25.65
C ALA A 161 3.08 0.64 -25.56
N GLY A 162 3.90 -0.40 -25.37
CA GLY A 162 5.36 -0.28 -25.29
C GLY A 162 5.92 0.14 -23.92
N ALA A 163 5.05 0.22 -22.90
CA ALA A 163 5.44 0.51 -21.52
C ALA A 163 6.46 -0.50 -20.95
N GLU A 164 6.51 -1.74 -21.44
CA GLU A 164 7.51 -2.75 -21.07
C GLU A 164 8.96 -2.31 -21.40
N SER A 165 9.11 -1.38 -22.35
CA SER A 165 10.40 -0.79 -22.70
C SER A 165 10.85 0.28 -21.70
N CYS A 166 10.00 0.70 -20.76
CA CYS A 166 10.28 1.69 -19.71
C CYS A 166 10.62 1.02 -18.37
N CYS A 167 11.16 1.78 -17.41
CA CYS A 167 11.47 1.30 -16.06
C CYS A 167 10.44 1.83 -15.06
N HIS A 168 9.76 0.96 -14.31
CA HIS A 168 8.82 1.44 -13.29
C HIS A 168 9.59 1.96 -12.07
N SER A 169 9.14 3.06 -11.46
CA SER A 169 9.82 3.71 -10.33
C SER A 169 10.05 2.79 -9.13
N SER A 170 9.15 1.82 -8.89
CA SER A 170 9.29 0.81 -7.83
C SER A 170 10.39 -0.23 -8.08
N GLU A 171 10.95 -0.28 -9.29
CA GLU A 171 12.07 -1.17 -9.65
C GLU A 171 13.42 -0.52 -9.38
N VAL A 172 13.45 0.80 -9.22
CA VAL A 172 14.65 1.57 -8.92
C VAL A 172 15.05 1.35 -7.47
N ARG A 173 16.29 0.89 -7.23
CA ARG A 173 16.85 0.71 -5.88
C ARG A 173 17.48 1.97 -5.32
N THR A 174 18.15 2.72 -6.17
CA THR A 174 18.66 4.06 -5.90
C THR A 174 18.69 4.80 -7.22
N TRP A 175 18.40 6.09 -7.17
CA TRP A 175 18.48 6.95 -8.36
C TRP A 175 19.94 7.19 -8.81
N GLN A 176 20.92 6.92 -7.93
CA GLN A 176 22.35 7.07 -8.22
C GLN A 176 22.88 6.07 -9.25
N ASP A 177 22.27 4.87 -9.31
CA ASP A 177 22.69 3.80 -10.23
C ASP A 177 22.20 4.03 -11.67
N LEU A 178 21.35 5.04 -11.91
CA LEU A 178 20.84 5.31 -13.24
C LEU A 178 21.87 6.08 -14.08
N GLU A 179 22.33 5.46 -15.16
CA GLU A 179 23.26 6.04 -16.13
C GLU A 179 22.57 7.02 -17.08
N GLY A 180 23.32 8.04 -17.53
CA GLY A 180 22.83 9.11 -18.41
C GLY A 180 22.52 10.42 -17.67
N ASP A 181 22.34 11.48 -18.45
CA ASP A 181 22.26 12.86 -17.93
C ASP A 181 20.84 13.45 -18.03
N ARG A 182 19.98 12.89 -18.89
CA ARG A 182 18.64 13.41 -19.18
C ARG A 182 17.60 12.32 -19.04
N PHE A 183 16.55 12.56 -18.25
CA PHE A 183 15.52 11.56 -17.96
C PHE A 183 14.12 12.08 -18.29
N THR A 184 13.29 11.16 -18.80
CA THR A 184 11.85 11.37 -18.92
C THR A 184 11.13 10.58 -17.83
N VAL A 185 10.30 11.26 -17.04
CA VAL A 185 9.40 10.66 -16.04
C VAL A 185 7.97 10.78 -16.52
N ILE A 186 7.24 9.67 -16.60
CA ILE A 186 5.84 9.63 -17.03
C ILE A 186 4.96 9.39 -15.81
N GLY A 187 4.15 10.38 -15.45
CA GLY A 187 3.32 10.36 -14.25
C GLY A 187 3.24 11.74 -13.61
N GLY A 188 2.11 12.04 -12.98
CA GLY A 188 1.79 13.38 -12.51
C GLY A 188 1.73 13.55 -11.00
N TYR A 189 2.11 12.55 -10.21
CA TYR A 189 1.82 12.47 -8.77
C TYR A 189 3.08 12.32 -7.89
N GLU A 190 2.89 11.95 -6.63
CA GLU A 190 3.94 11.86 -5.60
C GLU A 190 5.19 11.07 -6.05
N SER A 191 5.02 9.89 -6.65
CA SER A 191 6.15 9.08 -7.14
C SER A 191 6.92 9.75 -8.29
N ALA A 192 6.25 10.54 -9.13
CA ALA A 192 6.89 11.26 -10.22
C ALA A 192 7.67 12.46 -9.69
N ALA A 193 7.10 13.19 -8.73
CA ALA A 193 7.76 14.28 -8.04
C ALA A 193 9.02 13.78 -7.31
N ASP A 194 8.93 12.70 -6.52
CA ASP A 194 10.09 12.15 -5.79
C ASP A 194 11.20 11.67 -6.74
N ALA A 195 10.84 11.03 -7.86
CA ALA A 195 11.81 10.64 -8.89
C ALA A 195 12.51 11.86 -9.50
N ALA A 196 11.73 12.88 -9.90
CA ALA A 196 12.27 14.10 -10.50
C ALA A 196 13.19 14.86 -9.54
N ILE A 197 12.74 15.07 -8.29
CA ILE A 197 13.54 15.70 -7.24
C ILE A 197 14.86 14.95 -7.02
N SER A 198 14.79 13.62 -6.91
CA SER A 198 15.98 12.81 -6.63
C SER A 198 16.99 12.84 -7.78
N LEU A 199 16.52 12.83 -9.03
CA LEU A 199 17.39 12.94 -10.20
C LEU A 199 18.02 14.33 -10.33
N VAL A 200 17.25 15.40 -10.07
CA VAL A 200 17.78 16.77 -10.04
C VAL A 200 18.83 16.95 -8.94
N GLN A 201 18.64 16.33 -7.76
CA GLN A 201 19.67 16.29 -6.70
C GLN A 201 20.98 15.65 -7.12
N LEU A 202 20.94 14.76 -8.11
CA LEU A 202 22.11 14.12 -8.71
C LEU A 202 22.69 14.92 -9.89
N GLY A 203 22.15 16.11 -10.17
CA GLY A 203 22.62 16.98 -11.25
C GLY A 203 22.14 16.56 -12.65
N LYS A 204 21.05 15.78 -12.73
CA LYS A 204 20.46 15.32 -13.99
C LYS A 204 19.36 16.27 -14.46
N ASP A 205 19.19 16.40 -15.77
CA ASP A 205 18.05 17.10 -16.37
C ASP A 205 16.83 16.17 -16.44
N VAL A 206 15.66 16.66 -16.06
CA VAL A 206 14.44 15.86 -15.97
C VAL A 206 13.28 16.53 -16.68
N THR A 207 12.58 15.79 -17.53
CA THR A 207 11.27 16.17 -18.06
C THR A 207 10.19 15.27 -17.47
N VAL A 208 9.21 15.86 -16.79
CA VAL A 208 8.02 15.15 -16.28
C VAL A 208 6.87 15.35 -17.25
N LEU A 209 6.28 14.24 -17.72
CA LEU A 209 5.12 14.21 -18.61
C LEU A 209 3.91 13.72 -17.83
N ALA A 210 2.91 14.58 -17.67
CA ALA A 210 1.75 14.28 -16.85
C ALA A 210 0.42 14.58 -17.54
N ARG A 211 -0.51 13.62 -17.47
CA ARG A 211 -1.91 13.81 -17.85
C ARG A 211 -2.58 14.83 -16.93
N TYR A 212 -2.28 14.76 -15.64
CA TYR A 212 -2.79 15.65 -14.59
C TYR A 212 -1.64 16.23 -13.78
N ALA A 213 -1.54 17.56 -13.72
CA ALA A 213 -0.54 18.27 -12.91
C ALA A 213 -0.97 18.38 -11.45
N SER A 214 -0.69 17.37 -10.63
CA SER A 214 -1.01 17.45 -9.19
C SER A 214 -0.26 18.56 -8.45
N TRP A 215 0.90 18.99 -8.98
CA TRP A 215 1.65 20.15 -8.48
C TRP A 215 0.94 21.48 -8.70
N LYS A 216 -0.02 21.56 -9.63
CA LYS A 216 -0.88 22.74 -9.85
C LYS A 216 -2.20 22.69 -9.08
N ARG A 217 -2.50 21.58 -8.39
CA ARG A 217 -3.74 21.43 -7.63
C ARG A 217 -3.56 21.88 -6.18
N GLU A 218 -4.57 22.60 -5.70
CA GLU A 218 -4.76 22.95 -4.29
C GLU A 218 -5.98 22.17 -3.82
N ASP A 219 -5.76 21.13 -3.03
CA ASP A 219 -6.81 20.28 -2.47
C ASP A 219 -6.32 19.75 -1.11
N PRO A 220 -7.15 19.77 -0.05
CA PRO A 220 -6.77 19.26 1.26
C PRO A 220 -6.60 17.73 1.30
N ASP A 221 -7.18 16.98 0.35
CA ASP A 221 -6.95 15.54 0.25
C ASP A 221 -5.58 15.28 -0.39
N PRO A 222 -4.62 14.70 0.38
CA PRO A 222 -3.32 14.33 -0.15
C PRO A 222 -3.38 13.12 -1.10
N SER A 223 -4.57 12.70 -1.53
CA SER A 223 -4.80 11.73 -2.61
C SER A 223 -5.04 12.43 -3.97
N ILE A 224 -5.19 13.77 -3.98
CA ILE A 224 -5.52 14.57 -5.18
C ILE A 224 -4.39 15.57 -5.50
N SER A 225 -3.79 16.16 -4.47
CA SER A 225 -2.71 17.15 -4.59
C SER A 225 -1.36 16.59 -4.12
N LEU A 226 -0.25 17.26 -4.46
CA LEU A 226 1.03 16.96 -3.82
C LEU A 226 1.03 17.43 -2.36
N SER A 227 1.53 16.57 -1.49
CA SER A 227 1.85 16.89 -0.10
C SER A 227 2.78 18.11 0.01
N PRO A 228 2.70 18.88 1.10
CA PRO A 228 3.61 19.99 1.34
C PRO A 228 5.09 19.59 1.25
N PHE A 229 5.44 18.42 1.80
CA PHE A 229 6.81 17.89 1.78
C PHE A 229 7.34 17.71 0.35
N SER A 230 6.55 17.10 -0.55
CA SER A 230 6.95 16.93 -1.94
C SER A 230 6.91 18.25 -2.71
N ARG A 231 5.94 19.12 -2.43
CA ARG A 231 5.79 20.42 -3.09
C ARG A 231 6.99 21.34 -2.84
N GLU A 232 7.40 21.52 -1.59
CA GLU A 232 8.56 22.34 -1.23
C GLU A 232 9.85 21.81 -1.88
N ARG A 233 10.02 20.49 -1.91
CA ARG A 233 11.17 19.85 -2.56
C ARG A 233 11.13 20.00 -4.09
N LEU A 234 9.94 19.98 -4.69
CA LEU A 234 9.76 20.16 -6.14
C LEU A 234 10.02 21.62 -6.54
N GLU A 235 9.58 22.59 -5.74
CA GLU A 235 9.89 24.02 -5.93
C GLU A 235 11.40 24.27 -5.91
N TRP A 236 12.12 23.62 -4.98
CA TRP A 236 13.58 23.66 -4.99
C TRP A 236 14.13 23.07 -6.30
N ALA A 237 13.65 21.91 -6.75
CA ALA A 237 14.14 21.27 -7.97
C ALA A 237 13.89 22.12 -9.23
N ASP A 238 12.72 22.77 -9.32
CA ASP A 238 12.40 23.74 -10.37
C ASP A 238 13.37 24.94 -10.35
N SER A 239 13.69 25.44 -9.16
CA SER A 239 14.62 26.58 -8.99
C SER A 239 16.06 26.31 -9.45
N VAL A 240 16.47 25.03 -9.54
CA VAL A 240 17.80 24.63 -10.06
C VAL A 240 17.90 24.84 -11.58
N GLY A 241 16.77 24.84 -12.29
CA GLY A 241 16.72 25.02 -13.75
C GLY A 241 16.98 23.75 -14.58
N SER A 242 16.99 22.57 -13.95
CA SER A 242 17.17 21.25 -14.60
C SER A 242 15.88 20.40 -14.58
N LEU A 243 14.72 21.03 -14.38
CA LEU A 243 13.42 20.37 -14.33
C LEU A 243 12.47 21.04 -15.33
N ASP A 244 11.82 20.24 -16.18
CA ASP A 244 10.76 20.65 -17.08
C ASP A 244 9.47 19.89 -16.73
N LEU A 245 8.44 20.61 -16.27
CA LEU A 245 7.15 20.05 -15.88
C LEU A 245 6.12 20.29 -17.00
N VAL A 246 5.80 19.24 -17.75
CA VAL A 246 4.86 19.31 -18.87
C VAL A 246 3.55 18.63 -18.49
N ASP A 247 2.46 19.40 -18.50
CA ASP A 247 1.13 18.93 -18.19
C ASP A 247 0.20 18.85 -19.40
N GLU A 248 -1.00 18.30 -19.18
CA GLU A 248 -1.96 17.97 -20.24
C GLU A 248 -1.32 17.06 -21.31
N VAL A 249 -0.40 16.19 -20.89
CA VAL A 249 0.28 15.20 -21.74
C VAL A 249 -0.19 13.82 -21.36
N ASP A 250 -1.03 13.23 -22.20
CA ASP A 250 -1.45 11.84 -22.05
C ASP A 250 -0.62 10.93 -22.95
N ILE A 251 0.38 10.25 -22.39
CA ILE A 251 1.23 9.32 -23.13
C ILE A 251 0.45 8.05 -23.46
N THR A 252 0.37 7.74 -24.76
CA THR A 252 -0.39 6.61 -25.31
C THR A 252 0.49 5.51 -25.88
N SER A 253 1.77 5.79 -26.13
CA SER A 253 2.75 4.76 -26.45
C SER A 253 4.19 5.20 -26.19
N VAL A 254 5.07 4.21 -26.01
CA VAL A 254 6.52 4.39 -26.09
C VAL A 254 7.07 3.38 -27.11
N ARG A 255 7.84 3.86 -28.08
CA ARG A 255 8.54 3.01 -29.04
C ARG A 255 10.05 3.17 -28.91
N VAL A 256 10.78 2.09 -29.17
CA VAL A 256 12.25 2.12 -29.23
C VAL A 256 12.67 2.27 -30.69
N ASP A 257 13.47 3.29 -30.98
CA ASP A 257 14.04 3.59 -32.29
C ASP A 257 15.56 3.70 -32.17
N GLY A 258 16.27 2.62 -32.50
CA GLY A 258 17.70 2.50 -32.21
C GLY A 258 17.98 2.54 -30.71
N ASP A 259 18.79 3.51 -30.28
CA ASP A 259 19.17 3.75 -28.88
C ASP A 259 18.30 4.84 -28.21
N THR A 260 17.14 5.16 -28.80
CA THR A 260 16.24 6.23 -28.33
C THR A 260 14.86 5.67 -28.02
N TRP A 261 14.29 6.12 -26.90
CA TRP A 261 12.88 5.89 -26.55
C TRP A 261 12.08 7.11 -26.97
N VAL A 262 11.00 6.91 -27.71
CA VAL A 262 10.10 8.00 -28.10
C VAL A 262 8.73 7.78 -27.48
N ALA A 263 8.38 8.66 -26.54
CA ALA A 263 7.06 8.73 -25.93
C ALA A 263 6.13 9.58 -26.80
N GLN A 264 4.97 9.04 -27.17
CA GLN A 264 3.97 9.70 -27.98
C GLN A 264 2.72 10.02 -27.15
N ALA A 265 2.29 11.27 -27.19
CA ALA A 265 1.05 11.70 -26.56
C ALA A 265 -0.16 11.57 -27.49
N SER A 266 -1.35 11.52 -26.89
CA SER A 266 -2.64 11.48 -27.60
C SER A 266 -2.89 12.69 -28.51
N ASP A 267 -2.24 13.82 -28.23
CA ASP A 267 -2.32 15.06 -29.01
C ASP A 267 -1.30 15.15 -30.15
N GLY A 268 -0.49 14.10 -30.35
CA GLY A 268 0.50 14.00 -31.40
C GLY A 268 1.88 14.59 -31.08
N ARG A 269 2.08 15.19 -29.90
CA ARG A 269 3.43 15.56 -29.44
C ARG A 269 4.27 14.31 -29.16
N GLU A 270 5.58 14.42 -29.38
CA GLU A 270 6.54 13.35 -29.11
C GLU A 270 7.73 13.88 -28.28
N TRP A 271 8.24 13.01 -27.41
CA TRP A 271 9.46 13.24 -26.62
C TRP A 271 10.43 12.09 -26.84
N ALA A 272 11.60 12.41 -27.37
CA ALA A 272 12.70 11.47 -27.53
C ALA A 272 13.64 11.55 -26.32
N SER A 273 14.04 10.40 -25.80
CA SER A 273 14.98 10.26 -24.68
C SER A 273 16.07 9.24 -25.02
N GLU A 274 17.31 9.58 -24.67
CA GLU A 274 18.48 8.68 -24.73
C GLU A 274 18.56 7.75 -23.51
N THR A 275 17.81 8.05 -22.46
CA THR A 275 17.66 7.17 -21.29
C THR A 275 16.30 6.51 -21.30
N ARG A 276 16.24 5.32 -20.67
CA ARG A 276 15.01 4.57 -20.48
C ARG A 276 14.01 5.39 -19.66
N PRO A 277 12.79 5.70 -20.17
CA PRO A 277 11.81 6.47 -19.44
C PRO A 277 11.41 5.80 -18.12
N ILE A 278 11.14 6.60 -17.10
CA ILE A 278 10.70 6.15 -15.78
C ILE A 278 9.18 6.24 -15.71
N LEU A 279 8.51 5.13 -15.41
CA LEU A 279 7.07 5.10 -15.17
C LEU A 279 6.77 5.34 -13.70
N ALA A 280 6.01 6.38 -13.42
CA ALA A 280 5.38 6.67 -12.14
C ALA A 280 3.85 6.57 -12.30
N THR A 281 3.39 5.46 -12.88
CA THR A 281 2.02 5.22 -13.35
C THR A 281 1.14 4.45 -12.37
N GLY A 282 1.66 4.10 -11.19
CA GLY A 282 0.90 3.46 -10.12
C GLY A 282 0.97 1.94 -10.15
N PHE A 283 -0.02 1.29 -9.55
CA PHE A 283 -0.01 -0.13 -9.26
C PHE A 283 -1.37 -0.75 -9.59
N LYS A 284 -1.37 -2.02 -9.99
CA LYS A 284 -2.60 -2.81 -10.24
C LYS A 284 -3.19 -3.42 -8.96
N GLY A 285 -2.41 -3.48 -7.88
CA GLY A 285 -2.84 -4.09 -6.62
C GLY A 285 -2.75 -5.62 -6.60
N SER A 286 -2.96 -6.18 -5.41
CA SER A 286 -2.91 -7.64 -5.14
C SER A 286 -4.27 -8.35 -5.21
N LEU A 287 -5.36 -7.60 -5.43
CA LEU A 287 -6.72 -8.14 -5.35
C LEU A 287 -7.08 -9.04 -6.54
N ASN A 288 -6.31 -9.01 -7.61
CA ASN A 288 -6.39 -9.97 -8.72
C ASN A 288 -6.23 -11.44 -8.28
N HIS A 289 -5.62 -11.70 -7.12
CA HIS A 289 -5.57 -13.04 -6.52
C HIS A 289 -6.91 -13.50 -5.91
N LEU A 290 -7.90 -12.60 -5.85
CA LEU A 290 -9.23 -12.80 -5.29
C LEU A 290 -10.32 -12.65 -6.36
N ASP A 291 -9.98 -12.80 -7.64
CA ASP A 291 -10.94 -12.77 -8.74
C ASP A 291 -12.10 -13.76 -8.50
N GLY A 292 -13.32 -13.25 -8.57
CA GLY A 292 -14.54 -14.01 -8.28
C GLY A 292 -14.87 -14.17 -6.79
N LEU A 293 -14.04 -13.64 -5.89
CA LEU A 293 -14.31 -13.58 -4.43
C LEU A 293 -14.64 -12.16 -3.96
N ILE A 294 -14.43 -11.15 -4.80
CA ILE A 294 -14.73 -9.73 -4.52
C ILE A 294 -15.40 -9.12 -5.76
N GLU A 295 -16.37 -8.24 -5.54
CA GLU A 295 -16.94 -7.36 -6.57
C GLU A 295 -16.09 -6.09 -6.72
N TYR A 296 -16.03 -5.56 -7.92
CA TYR A 296 -15.39 -4.27 -8.20
C TYR A 296 -16.42 -3.30 -8.76
N ASP A 297 -16.31 -2.03 -8.41
CA ASP A 297 -17.15 -0.99 -8.99
C ASP A 297 -16.68 -0.60 -10.41
N GLU A 298 -17.36 0.37 -11.03
CA GLU A 298 -17.00 0.86 -12.37
C GLU A 298 -15.60 1.52 -12.42
N GLY A 299 -15.09 1.99 -11.28
CA GLY A 299 -13.76 2.58 -11.13
C GLY A 299 -12.65 1.56 -10.88
N GLY A 300 -13.00 0.29 -10.63
CA GLY A 300 -12.07 -0.78 -10.32
C GLY A 300 -11.71 -0.88 -8.84
N ALA A 301 -12.39 -0.15 -7.95
CA ALA A 301 -12.21 -0.27 -6.51
C ALA A 301 -12.98 -1.49 -5.97
N PRO A 302 -12.46 -2.20 -4.94
CA PRO A 302 -13.17 -3.32 -4.35
C PRO A 302 -14.41 -2.87 -3.59
N VAL A 303 -15.54 -3.52 -3.86
CA VAL A 303 -16.79 -3.31 -3.14
C VAL A 303 -16.78 -4.18 -1.89
N VAL A 304 -16.76 -3.53 -0.74
CA VAL A 304 -16.79 -4.16 0.59
C VAL A 304 -17.88 -3.54 1.46
N THR A 305 -18.28 -4.25 2.51
CA THR A 305 -19.27 -3.75 3.48
C THR A 305 -18.72 -2.56 4.26
N GLU A 306 -19.53 -1.52 4.44
CA GLU A 306 -19.16 -0.34 5.24
C GLU A 306 -18.98 -0.70 6.73
N GLU A 307 -19.66 -1.74 7.20
CA GLU A 307 -19.64 -2.13 8.61
C GLU A 307 -18.36 -2.88 9.01
N ALA A 308 -17.68 -3.53 8.06
CA ALA A 308 -16.60 -4.47 8.39
C ALA A 308 -15.44 -4.56 7.39
N ASP A 309 -15.49 -3.87 6.24
CA ASP A 309 -14.55 -4.06 5.12
C ASP A 309 -14.55 -5.50 4.60
N GLU A 310 -15.71 -6.15 4.64
CA GLU A 310 -15.90 -7.53 4.23
C GLU A 310 -16.34 -7.63 2.77
N SER A 311 -15.90 -8.65 2.04
CA SER A 311 -16.41 -8.97 0.71
C SER A 311 -17.94 -9.10 0.73
N THR A 312 -18.61 -8.44 -0.23
CA THR A 312 -20.05 -8.58 -0.45
C THR A 312 -20.44 -9.96 -0.98
N LEU A 313 -19.49 -10.69 -1.57
CA LEU A 313 -19.70 -12.03 -2.14
C LEU A 313 -19.42 -13.15 -1.15
N VAL A 314 -18.40 -12.99 -0.30
CA VAL A 314 -17.84 -14.08 0.50
C VAL A 314 -17.74 -13.69 1.98
N PRO A 315 -18.67 -14.15 2.82
CA PRO A 315 -18.58 -13.94 4.26
C PRO A 315 -17.29 -14.54 4.84
N GLY A 316 -16.62 -13.76 5.67
CA GLY A 316 -15.36 -14.09 6.34
C GLY A 316 -14.11 -13.65 5.59
N LEU A 317 -14.22 -13.08 4.38
CA LEU A 317 -13.14 -12.47 3.64
C LEU A 317 -13.16 -10.94 3.84
N PHE A 318 -12.12 -10.40 4.47
CA PHE A 318 -11.97 -8.99 4.76
C PHE A 318 -10.81 -8.40 3.99
N ILE A 319 -10.93 -7.14 3.58
CA ILE A 319 -9.89 -6.40 2.86
C ILE A 319 -9.32 -5.32 3.78
N SER A 320 -8.00 -5.16 3.81
CA SER A 320 -7.37 -4.12 4.61
C SER A 320 -6.15 -3.53 3.93
N GLY A 321 -5.99 -2.21 4.06
CA GLY A 321 -4.86 -1.46 3.53
C GLY A 321 -5.25 -0.48 2.42
N PRO A 322 -4.30 -0.08 1.57
CA PRO A 322 -4.45 1.08 0.69
C PRO A 322 -5.44 0.89 -0.45
N ALA A 323 -5.82 -0.35 -0.77
CA ALA A 323 -6.80 -0.66 -1.80
C ALA A 323 -8.26 -0.45 -1.35
N LEU A 324 -8.49 -0.08 -0.08
CA LEU A 324 -9.83 0.21 0.42
C LEU A 324 -10.31 1.58 -0.09
N GLU A 325 -11.54 1.58 -0.58
CA GLU A 325 -12.29 2.78 -0.91
C GLU A 325 -13.69 2.68 -0.30
N HIS A 326 -14.16 3.77 0.30
CA HIS A 326 -15.54 3.88 0.76
C HIS A 326 -16.11 5.24 0.36
N ARG A 327 -17.28 5.24 -0.28
CA ARG A 327 -18.00 6.47 -0.67
C ARG A 327 -17.12 7.48 -1.44
N GLY A 328 -16.23 7.00 -2.31
CA GLY A 328 -15.30 7.85 -3.07
C GLY A 328 -14.07 8.31 -2.28
N VAL A 329 -13.91 7.88 -1.03
CA VAL A 329 -12.76 8.21 -0.18
C VAL A 329 -11.74 7.09 -0.25
N ASN A 330 -10.55 7.43 -0.76
CA ASN A 330 -9.40 6.54 -0.82
C ASN A 330 -8.72 6.42 0.53
N PHE A 331 -8.56 5.19 1.01
CA PHE A 331 -7.83 4.88 2.25
C PHE A 331 -6.34 4.63 1.98
N CYS A 332 -5.74 5.30 0.99
CA CYS A 332 -4.36 5.03 0.54
C CYS A 332 -3.25 5.41 1.54
N PHE A 333 -3.57 6.16 2.60
CA PHE A 333 -2.63 6.55 3.66
C PHE A 333 -2.75 5.69 4.90
N ILE A 334 -1.62 5.44 5.59
CA ILE A 334 -1.58 4.68 6.85
C ILE A 334 -2.55 5.26 7.88
N TYR A 335 -2.58 6.58 8.07
CA TYR A 335 -3.49 7.20 9.03
C TYR A 335 -4.97 7.06 8.66
N LYS A 336 -5.30 6.82 7.37
CA LYS A 336 -6.67 6.51 6.91
C LYS A 336 -6.99 5.03 7.15
N PHE A 337 -6.31 4.10 6.48
CA PHE A 337 -6.63 2.66 6.56
C PHE A 337 -6.46 2.07 7.97
N ARG A 338 -5.58 2.62 8.81
CA ARG A 338 -5.39 2.11 10.19
C ARG A 338 -6.63 2.25 11.06
N GLN A 339 -7.50 3.21 10.76
CA GLN A 339 -8.71 3.45 11.54
C GLN A 339 -9.74 2.33 11.39
N ARG A 340 -9.51 1.42 10.43
CA ARG A 340 -10.39 0.29 10.13
C ARG A 340 -9.89 -1.05 10.67
N PHE A 341 -8.67 -1.12 11.24
CA PHE A 341 -8.13 -2.37 11.78
C PHE A 341 -9.01 -2.95 12.90
N ALA A 342 -9.46 -2.08 13.81
CA ALA A 342 -10.32 -2.46 14.91
C ALA A 342 -11.74 -2.81 14.46
N ILE A 343 -12.22 -2.24 13.34
CA ILE A 343 -13.51 -2.57 12.73
C ILE A 343 -13.51 -4.03 12.25
N VAL A 344 -12.49 -4.41 11.47
CA VAL A 344 -12.30 -5.80 11.02
C VAL A 344 -12.12 -6.75 12.21
N ALA A 345 -11.33 -6.35 13.21
CA ALA A 345 -11.09 -7.15 14.40
C ALA A 345 -12.37 -7.38 15.23
N ASP A 346 -13.20 -6.35 15.40
CA ASP A 346 -14.49 -6.42 16.10
C ASP A 346 -15.43 -7.41 15.40
N ALA A 347 -15.63 -7.26 14.09
CA ALA A 347 -16.49 -8.15 13.30
C ALA A 347 -16.09 -9.63 13.44
N ILE A 348 -14.79 -9.92 13.38
CA ILE A 348 -14.26 -11.28 13.57
C ILE A 348 -14.45 -11.75 15.02
N ALA A 349 -14.13 -10.91 16.00
CA ALA A 349 -14.18 -11.28 17.41
C ALA A 349 -15.62 -11.56 17.89
N GLN A 350 -16.59 -10.75 17.45
CA GLN A 350 -18.02 -10.97 17.73
C GLN A 350 -18.51 -12.31 17.15
N ARG A 351 -18.12 -12.64 15.90
CA ARG A 351 -18.44 -13.95 15.29
C ARG A 351 -17.82 -15.14 16.01
N LEU A 352 -16.71 -14.91 16.71
CA LEU A 352 -16.06 -15.88 17.58
C LEU A 352 -16.61 -15.88 19.02
N GLY A 353 -17.67 -15.11 19.30
CA GLY A 353 -18.33 -15.03 20.60
C GLY A 353 -17.49 -14.33 21.68
N LYS A 354 -16.65 -13.38 21.30
CA LYS A 354 -15.88 -12.53 22.21
C LYS A 354 -16.69 -11.30 22.62
N ASP A 355 -16.50 -10.85 23.86
CA ASP A 355 -16.90 -9.51 24.28
C ASP A 355 -15.83 -8.53 23.80
N THR A 356 -16.27 -7.54 23.02
CA THR A 356 -15.41 -6.57 22.35
C THR A 356 -15.54 -5.17 22.91
N THR A 357 -16.44 -4.96 23.88
CA THR A 357 -16.85 -3.63 24.38
C THR A 357 -15.65 -2.76 24.80
N GLU A 358 -14.78 -3.30 25.66
CA GLU A 358 -13.60 -2.58 26.18
C GLU A 358 -12.58 -2.26 25.06
N ALA A 359 -12.37 -3.20 24.13
CA ALA A 359 -11.44 -3.01 23.02
C ALA A 359 -11.95 -1.93 22.05
N VAL A 360 -13.24 -1.96 21.71
CA VAL A 360 -13.88 -0.92 20.87
C VAL A 360 -13.72 0.46 21.51
N GLU A 361 -14.03 0.59 22.81
CA GLU A 361 -13.88 1.85 23.53
C GLU A 361 -12.43 2.36 23.51
N ALA A 362 -11.45 1.47 23.73
CA ALA A 362 -10.03 1.82 23.71
C ALA A 362 -9.58 2.30 22.32
N HIS A 363 -9.96 1.62 21.23
CA HIS A 363 -9.61 2.03 19.87
C HIS A 363 -10.33 3.31 19.44
N ARG A 364 -11.57 3.52 19.87
CA ARG A 364 -12.29 4.78 19.62
C ARG A 364 -11.63 5.95 20.33
N ALA A 365 -11.25 5.77 21.60
CA ALA A 365 -10.51 6.78 22.37
C ALA A 365 -9.14 7.11 21.74
N ALA A 366 -8.53 6.15 21.06
CA ALA A 366 -7.29 6.31 20.31
C ALA A 366 -7.48 6.82 18.87
N GLY A 367 -8.69 7.16 18.42
CA GLY A 367 -8.93 7.59 17.04
C GLY A 367 -8.57 6.53 15.98
N MET A 368 -8.66 5.24 16.33
CA MET A 368 -8.41 4.10 15.43
C MET A 368 -9.65 3.21 15.30
N TYR A 369 -10.84 3.80 15.36
CA TYR A 369 -12.13 3.14 15.17
C TYR A 369 -13.06 4.06 14.38
N LEU A 370 -12.95 4.04 13.06
CA LEU A 370 -13.76 4.84 12.15
C LEU A 370 -14.95 4.01 11.66
N ASP A 371 -16.06 4.05 12.36
CA ASP A 371 -17.32 3.38 12.00
C ASP A 371 -18.34 4.29 11.31
N ASP A 372 -18.17 5.61 11.42
CA ASP A 372 -18.98 6.59 10.70
C ASP A 372 -18.20 7.21 9.53
N LEU A 373 -18.55 6.80 8.32
CA LEU A 373 -17.93 7.27 7.08
C LEU A 373 -18.58 8.55 6.52
N SER A 374 -19.64 9.07 7.17
CA SER A 374 -20.27 10.33 6.75
C SER A 374 -19.35 11.55 6.94
N CYS A 375 -18.36 11.44 7.82
CA CYS A 375 -17.46 12.52 8.21
C CYS A 375 -16.23 12.67 7.28
N CYS A 376 -15.98 11.72 6.37
CA CYS A 376 -14.73 11.65 5.62
C CYS A 376 -14.61 12.67 4.47
N VAL A 377 -15.61 13.53 4.28
CA VAL A 377 -15.61 14.62 3.30
C VAL A 377 -15.21 15.92 4.01
N GLU A 378 -13.96 16.00 4.47
CA GLU A 378 -13.45 17.24 5.06
C GLU A 378 -13.01 18.21 3.97
N SER A 379 -13.60 19.41 3.97
CA SER A 379 -13.09 20.56 3.23
C SER A 379 -12.38 21.48 4.21
N CYS A 380 -11.13 21.84 3.93
CA CYS A 380 -10.47 22.92 4.65
C CYS A 380 -11.13 24.25 4.26
N ALA A 381 -11.38 25.12 5.25
CA ALA A 381 -12.09 26.37 5.02
C ALA A 381 -11.26 27.45 4.30
N CYS A 382 -9.94 27.31 4.27
CA CYS A 382 -9.01 28.25 3.63
C CYS A 382 -7.71 27.59 3.22
#